data_AF-A0A820J430-F1
#
_entry.id   AF-A0A820J430-F1
#
_cell.length_a   1.000
_cell.length_b   1.000
_cell.length_c   1.000
_cell.angle_alpha   90.00
_cell.angle_beta   90.00
_cell.angle_gamma   90.00
#
_symmetry.space_group_name_H-M   'P 1'
#
loop_
_entity.id
_entity.type
_entity.pdbx_description
1 polymer ?
#
loop_
_entity_poly.entity_id
_entity_poly.type
_entity_poly.pdbx_seq_one_letter_code
_entity_poly.pdbx_strand_id
1 'polypeptide(L)'
;EAESAANEVVPACLPTPNHAFYEFPQMFRKDIVLLVETCYKYSKGKSNGSETCRMRMLRMLVKTSNIDASTGQITMRRSHPWINNFYEWIISVCRSNMDIKFIWTGNDAKALVYCITDYVTKSSLAFYDMFSLVQKGIKIY
;
A
#
# COMPACT_ATOMS: atom_id res chain seq x y z
N GLU A 1 34.17 24.59 -0.67
CA GLU A 1 34.02 23.63 -1.77
C GLU A 1 32.70 22.92 -1.59
N ALA A 2 31.74 23.20 -2.47
CA ALA A 2 30.40 22.64 -2.41
C ALA A 2 30.39 21.38 -3.29
N GLU A 3 30.49 20.21 -2.67
CA GLU A 3 30.38 18.93 -3.35
C GLU A 3 28.91 18.74 -3.74
N SER A 4 28.65 18.87 -5.04
CA SER A 4 27.36 18.62 -5.67
C SER A 4 27.04 17.14 -5.48
N ALA A 5 26.22 16.83 -4.47
CA ALA A 5 25.52 15.57 -4.40
C ALA A 5 24.57 15.51 -5.59
N ALA A 6 25.02 14.87 -6.67
CA ALA A 6 24.17 14.45 -7.76
C ALA A 6 23.01 13.67 -7.13
N ASN A 7 21.80 14.24 -7.19
CA ASN A 7 20.58 13.53 -6.82
C ASN A 7 20.45 12.37 -7.81
N GLU A 8 20.96 11.21 -7.41
CA GLU A 8 20.80 9.97 -8.13
C GLU A 8 19.29 9.73 -8.24
N VAL A 9 18.77 9.84 -9.45
CA VAL A 9 17.35 9.64 -9.73
C VAL A 9 17.09 8.16 -9.48
N VAL A 10 16.69 7.81 -8.26
CA VAL A 10 16.25 6.47 -7.93
C VAL A 10 15.04 6.20 -8.83
N PRO A 11 15.12 5.22 -9.74
CA PRO A 11 14.01 4.96 -10.65
C PRO A 11 12.76 4.67 -9.81
N ALA A 12 11.62 5.23 -10.25
CA ALA A 12 10.34 5.07 -9.55
C ALA A 12 9.97 3.59 -9.32
N CYS A 13 10.54 2.70 -10.13
CA CYS A 13 10.47 1.26 -9.99
C CYS A 13 11.90 0.68 -9.92
N LEU A 14 12.29 0.08 -8.79
CA LEU A 14 13.50 -0.76 -8.76
C LEU A 14 13.36 -1.90 -9.78
N PRO A 15 14.45 -2.29 -10.46
CA PRO A 15 14.42 -3.42 -11.39
C PRO A 15 14.00 -4.70 -10.67
N THR A 16 13.27 -5.58 -11.36
CA THR A 16 12.90 -6.89 -10.82
C THR A 16 14.18 -7.69 -10.55
N PRO A 17 14.38 -8.21 -9.31
CA PRO A 17 15.60 -8.95 -9.00
C PRO A 17 15.70 -10.22 -9.85
N ASN A 18 16.85 -10.46 -10.45
CA ASN A 18 17.07 -11.65 -11.29
C ASN A 18 17.39 -12.86 -10.41
N HIS A 19 16.55 -13.88 -10.47
CA HIS A 19 16.66 -15.13 -9.72
C HIS A 19 17.91 -15.97 -10.08
N ALA A 20 18.57 -15.69 -11.21
CA ALA A 20 19.78 -16.39 -11.63
C ALA A 20 21.05 -15.98 -10.88
N PHE A 21 21.01 -14.89 -10.09
CA PHE A 21 22.16 -14.44 -9.31
C PHE A 21 22.29 -15.20 -7.99
N TYR A 22 23.54 -15.49 -7.59
CA TYR A 22 23.82 -16.19 -6.33
C TYR A 22 23.39 -15.37 -5.09
N GLU A 23 23.45 -14.04 -5.18
CA GLU A 23 23.05 -13.10 -4.11
C GLU A 23 21.55 -12.82 -4.07
N PHE A 24 20.77 -13.38 -5.00
CA PHE A 24 19.35 -13.09 -5.15
C PHE A 24 18.57 -13.14 -3.83
N PRO A 25 18.70 -14.16 -2.96
CA PRO A 25 17.93 -14.21 -1.71
C PRO A 25 18.20 -13.04 -0.76
N GLN A 26 19.41 -12.49 -0.78
CA GLN A 26 19.82 -11.40 0.10
C GLN A 26 19.34 -10.06 -0.45
N MET A 27 19.54 -9.84 -1.76
CA MET A 27 19.04 -8.65 -2.45
C MET A 27 17.52 -8.57 -2.40
N PHE A 28 16.84 -9.67 -2.70
CA PHE A 28 15.38 -9.76 -2.68
C PHE A 28 14.79 -9.36 -1.32
N ARG A 29 15.40 -9.83 -0.21
CA ARG A 29 14.95 -9.44 1.14
C ARG A 29 15.17 -7.97 1.42
N LYS A 30 16.31 -7.40 1.04
CA LYS A 30 16.60 -5.96 1.20
C LYS A 30 15.59 -5.11 0.41
N ASP A 31 15.31 -5.50 -0.83
CA ASP A 31 14.36 -4.81 -1.69
C ASP A 31 12.93 -4.86 -1.15
N ILE A 32 12.54 -5.97 -0.54
CA ILE A 32 11.23 -6.10 0.11
C ILE A 32 11.13 -5.13 1.28
N VAL A 33 12.13 -5.07 2.17
CA VAL A 33 12.12 -4.19 3.35
C VAL A 33 11.87 -2.74 2.93
N LEU A 34 12.56 -2.26 1.89
CA LEU A 34 12.40 -0.91 1.34
C LEU A 34 10.97 -0.62 0.86
N LEU A 35 10.24 -1.63 0.38
CA LEU A 35 8.89 -1.47 -0.14
C LEU A 35 7.80 -1.45 0.93
N VAL A 36 8.00 -2.11 2.07
CA VAL A 36 6.95 -2.24 3.09
C VAL A 36 6.86 -1.02 4.01
N GLU A 37 7.89 -0.18 4.07
CA GLU A 37 8.00 0.96 5.01
C GLU A 37 7.24 2.23 4.56
N THR A 38 6.63 2.25 3.37
CA THR A 38 6.07 3.47 2.79
C THR A 38 4.62 3.77 3.26
N CYS A 39 4.39 4.24 4.50
CA CYS A 39 3.11 4.93 4.89
C CYS A 39 3.24 6.48 4.95
N TYR A 40 4.24 7.09 4.32
CA TYR A 40 4.42 8.55 4.49
C TYR A 40 3.65 9.41 3.47
N LYS A 41 3.17 8.83 2.36
CA LYS A 41 2.58 9.58 1.23
C LYS A 41 1.40 10.51 1.62
N TYR A 42 0.70 10.23 2.71
CA TYR A 42 -0.40 11.06 3.22
C TYR A 42 -0.32 11.29 4.72
N SER A 43 0.87 11.17 5.34
CA SER A 43 1.05 11.60 6.72
C SER A 43 0.71 13.10 6.74
N LYS A 44 -0.43 13.45 7.33
CA LYS A 44 -0.73 14.84 7.63
C LYS A 44 0.21 15.20 8.77
N GLY A 45 1.43 15.59 8.45
CA GLY A 45 2.27 16.24 9.45
C GLY A 45 1.48 17.43 9.96
N LYS A 46 1.09 17.46 11.24
CA LYS A 46 0.85 18.69 11.99
C LYS A 46 0.58 18.52 13.49
N SER A 47 1.15 19.51 14.19
CA SER A 47 0.89 20.06 15.52
C SER A 47 1.13 19.23 16.78
N ASN A 48 0.92 17.91 16.82
CA ASN A 48 0.90 17.19 18.12
C ASN A 48 1.92 16.04 18.26
N GLY A 49 2.93 15.95 17.39
CA GLY A 49 4.04 14.99 17.55
C GLY A 49 3.70 13.51 17.34
N SER A 50 2.44 13.14 17.05
CA SER A 50 2.08 11.77 16.67
C SER A 50 1.72 11.69 15.18
N GLU A 51 2.49 10.91 14.44
CA GLU A 51 2.26 10.64 13.02
C GLU A 51 1.05 9.71 12.85
N THR A 52 -0.13 10.28 12.64
CA THR A 52 -1.34 9.50 12.36
C THR A 52 -1.38 9.12 10.88
N CYS A 53 -0.96 7.89 10.56
CA CYS A 53 -1.03 7.34 9.20
C CYS A 53 -2.52 7.21 8.79
N ARG A 54 -2.89 7.81 7.65
CA ARG A 54 -4.26 7.79 7.06
C ARG A 54 -4.87 6.39 6.97
N MET A 55 -4.02 5.38 6.79
CA MET A 55 -4.39 3.97 6.69
C MET A 55 -4.64 3.29 8.06
N ARG A 56 -4.66 4.06 9.15
CA ARG A 56 -4.82 3.58 10.54
C ARG A 56 -3.72 2.61 10.98
N MET A 57 -2.46 2.91 10.67
CA MET A 57 -1.33 2.32 11.39
C MET A 57 -1.24 2.98 12.77
N LEU A 58 -0.94 2.29 13.87
CA LEU A 58 -0.31 0.97 14.04
C LEU A 58 -1.29 -0.22 14.02
N ARG A 59 -0.92 -1.32 13.35
CA ARG A 59 -1.65 -2.59 13.45
C ARG A 59 -1.15 -3.42 14.64
N MET A 60 -2.01 -4.29 15.17
CA MET A 60 -1.64 -5.19 16.27
C MET A 60 -0.51 -6.15 15.86
N LEU A 61 0.45 -6.37 16.74
CA LEU A 61 1.50 -7.37 16.57
C LEU A 61 0.94 -8.77 16.82
N VAL A 62 1.29 -9.71 15.96
CA VAL A 62 0.85 -11.10 16.05
C VAL A 62 2.10 -11.96 15.95
N LYS A 63 2.43 -12.71 17.01
CA LYS A 63 3.69 -13.47 17.09
C LYS A 63 3.71 -14.69 16.18
N THR A 64 2.54 -15.29 15.91
CA THR A 64 2.42 -16.54 15.16
C THR A 64 1.16 -16.49 14.31
N SER A 65 1.23 -16.98 13.07
CA SER A 65 0.04 -17.11 12.23
C SER A 65 -0.91 -18.16 12.81
N ASN A 66 -2.19 -17.84 12.92
CA ASN A 66 -3.20 -18.72 13.49
C ASN A 66 -4.52 -18.58 12.72
N ILE A 67 -5.29 -19.66 12.69
CA ILE A 67 -6.65 -19.68 12.14
C ILE A 67 -7.57 -19.92 13.33
N ASP A 68 -8.45 -18.96 13.61
CA ASP A 68 -9.48 -19.13 14.62
C ASP A 68 -10.49 -20.18 14.15
N ALA A 69 -10.58 -21.29 14.87
CA ALA A 69 -11.46 -22.41 14.53
C ALA A 69 -12.95 -22.05 14.59
N SER A 70 -13.34 -21.04 15.36
CA SER A 70 -14.75 -20.66 15.55
C SER A 70 -15.25 -19.70 14.47
N THR A 71 -14.40 -18.74 14.07
CA THR A 71 -14.75 -17.71 13.07
C THR A 71 -14.18 -17.99 11.68
N GLY A 72 -13.22 -18.91 11.57
CA GLY A 72 -12.42 -19.13 10.37
C GLY A 72 -11.43 -17.99 10.08
N GLN A 73 -11.26 -17.03 11.00
CA GLN A 73 -10.42 -15.86 10.75
C GLN A 73 -8.95 -16.24 10.72
N ILE A 74 -8.29 -15.94 9.60
CA ILE A 74 -6.85 -16.12 9.44
C ILE A 74 -6.12 -14.86 9.92
N THR A 75 -5.25 -15.03 10.91
CA THR A 75 -4.31 -14.02 11.38
C THR A 75 -2.90 -14.42 10.96
N MET A 76 -2.17 -13.49 10.36
CA MET A 76 -0.79 -13.71 9.91
C MET A 76 0.18 -13.13 10.94
N ARG A 77 1.33 -13.79 11.13
CA ARG A 77 2.43 -13.25 11.94
C ARG A 77 2.85 -11.88 11.41
N ARG A 78 2.99 -10.92 12.32
CA ARG A 78 3.46 -9.56 12.04
C ARG A 78 4.59 -9.21 13.01
N SER A 79 5.76 -8.92 12.45
CA SER A 79 6.98 -8.55 13.21
C SER A 79 7.05 -7.06 13.56
N HIS A 80 6.41 -6.19 12.78
CA HIS A 80 6.44 -4.75 12.97
C HIS A 80 5.05 -4.13 12.74
N PRO A 81 4.60 -3.17 13.57
CA PRO A 81 3.20 -2.72 13.54
C PRO A 81 2.89 -1.77 12.37
N TRP A 82 3.91 -1.27 11.67
CA TRP A 82 3.78 -0.47 10.45
C TRP A 82 3.75 -1.31 9.16
N ILE A 83 3.84 -2.64 9.28
CA ILE A 83 3.87 -3.55 8.14
C ILE A 83 2.47 -4.12 7.90
N ASN A 84 1.98 -3.98 6.66
CA ASN A 84 0.77 -4.65 6.21
C ASN A 84 1.01 -6.15 6.01
N ASN A 85 -0.08 -6.91 5.82
CA ASN A 85 0.07 -8.28 5.35
C ASN A 85 0.51 -8.24 3.89
N PHE A 86 1.68 -8.79 3.58
CA PHE A 86 2.24 -8.83 2.24
C PHE A 86 2.69 -10.24 1.88
N TYR A 87 2.88 -10.46 0.58
CA TYR A 87 3.51 -11.65 0.04
C TYR A 87 4.77 -11.22 -0.71
N GLU A 88 5.91 -11.82 -0.35
CA GLU A 88 7.26 -11.42 -0.81
C GLU A 88 7.38 -11.33 -2.35
N TRP A 89 6.70 -12.22 -3.07
CA TRP A 89 6.72 -12.22 -4.54
C TRP A 89 5.76 -11.21 -5.16
N ILE A 90 4.59 -11.00 -4.56
CA ILE A 90 3.64 -10.02 -5.07
C ILE A 90 4.18 -8.60 -4.82
N ILE A 91 4.78 -8.35 -3.65
CA ILE A 91 5.37 -7.04 -3.37
C ILE A 91 6.56 -6.75 -4.29
N SER A 92 7.38 -7.75 -4.65
CA SER A 92 8.49 -7.56 -5.58
C SER A 92 8.04 -7.28 -7.01
N VAL A 93 6.92 -7.87 -7.45
CA VAL A 93 6.31 -7.59 -8.76
C VAL A 93 5.58 -6.25 -8.77
N CYS A 94 4.75 -5.98 -7.77
CA CYS A 94 3.93 -4.78 -7.68
C CYS A 94 4.70 -3.53 -7.22
N ARG A 95 5.93 -3.70 -6.71
CA ARG A 95 6.83 -2.63 -6.27
C ARG A 95 6.17 -1.61 -5.32
N SER A 96 5.23 -2.06 -4.50
CA SER A 96 4.42 -1.19 -3.62
C SER A 96 3.93 -1.93 -2.38
N ASN A 97 3.75 -1.21 -1.26
CA ASN A 97 3.24 -1.78 -0.01
C ASN A 97 1.80 -2.32 -0.20
N MET A 98 1.67 -3.64 -0.27
CA MET A 98 0.38 -4.32 -0.46
C MET A 98 -0.34 -4.54 0.87
N ASP A 99 -1.67 -4.64 0.84
CA ASP A 99 -2.49 -5.07 1.98
C ASP A 99 -3.33 -6.29 1.59
N ILE A 100 -2.83 -7.49 1.89
CA ILE A 100 -3.50 -8.76 1.60
C ILE A 100 -4.36 -9.17 2.79
N LYS A 101 -5.68 -9.25 2.58
CA LYS A 101 -6.64 -9.65 3.61
C LYS A 101 -7.47 -10.84 3.14
N PHE A 102 -7.56 -11.87 3.98
CA PHE A 102 -8.48 -12.98 3.77
C PHE A 102 -9.91 -12.59 4.15
N ILE A 103 -10.88 -13.09 3.39
CA ILE A 103 -12.31 -12.80 3.58
C ILE A 103 -13.00 -14.11 3.88
N TRP A 104 -13.22 -14.37 5.17
CA TRP A 104 -13.87 -15.59 5.65
C TRP A 104 -15.23 -15.32 6.28
N THR A 105 -15.43 -14.14 6.88
CA THR A 105 -16.67 -13.80 7.56
C THR A 105 -17.59 -12.96 6.67
N GLY A 106 -18.90 -13.10 6.86
CA GLY A 106 -19.88 -12.24 6.17
C GLY A 106 -19.69 -10.75 6.46
N ASN A 107 -19.16 -10.42 7.64
CA ASN A 107 -18.85 -9.03 8.00
C ASN A 107 -17.64 -8.49 7.22
N ASP A 108 -16.59 -9.30 7.04
CA ASP A 108 -15.46 -8.93 6.18
C ASP A 108 -15.88 -8.79 4.71
N ALA A 109 -16.74 -9.68 4.23
CA ALA A 109 -17.29 -9.60 2.87
C ALA A 109 -18.12 -8.31 2.68
N LYS A 110 -19.00 -7.99 3.65
CA LYS A 110 -19.77 -6.74 3.65
C LYS A 110 -18.85 -5.51 3.64
N ALA A 111 -17.83 -5.50 4.51
CA ALA A 111 -16.84 -4.42 4.54
C ALA A 111 -16.07 -4.28 3.22
N LEU A 112 -15.71 -5.39 2.57
CA LEU A 112 -15.10 -5.37 1.23
C LEU A 112 -16.04 -4.75 0.21
N VAL A 113 -17.29 -5.19 0.15
CA VAL A 113 -18.28 -4.68 -0.81
C VAL A 113 -18.50 -3.18 -0.61
N TYR A 114 -18.57 -2.69 0.63
CA TYR A 114 -18.62 -1.26 0.91
C TYR A 114 -17.36 -0.53 0.45
N CYS A 115 -16.18 -1.10 0.69
CA CYS A 115 -14.91 -0.51 0.26
C CYS A 115 -14.82 -0.38 -1.27
N ILE A 116 -15.17 -1.44 -2.00
CA ILE A 116 -15.18 -1.45 -3.47
C ILE A 116 -16.22 -0.46 -3.97
N THR A 117 -17.45 -0.51 -3.44
CA THR A 117 -18.52 0.39 -3.84
C THR A 117 -18.14 1.86 -3.62
N ASP A 118 -17.64 2.22 -2.43
CA ASP A 118 -17.17 3.59 -2.11
C ASP A 118 -16.06 4.04 -3.07
N TYR A 119 -15.16 3.13 -3.46
CA TYR A 119 -14.10 3.44 -4.41
C TYR A 119 -14.63 3.66 -5.84
N VAL A 120 -15.51 2.77 -6.33
CA VAL A 120 -16.12 2.89 -7.66
C VAL A 120 -17.00 4.13 -7.75
N THR A 121 -17.77 4.45 -6.70
CA THR A 121 -18.64 5.62 -6.69
C THR A 121 -17.88 6.92 -6.48
N LYS A 122 -16.68 6.93 -5.87
CA LYS A 122 -15.81 8.12 -5.84
C LYS A 122 -15.47 8.65 -7.23
N SER A 123 -15.31 7.77 -8.22
CA SER A 123 -15.06 8.18 -9.61
C SER A 123 -16.28 8.91 -10.20
N SER A 124 -17.50 8.51 -9.82
CA SER A 124 -18.74 9.12 -10.32
C SER A 124 -18.89 10.60 -9.96
N LEU A 125 -18.38 11.02 -8.80
CA LEU A 125 -18.37 12.43 -8.41
C LEU A 125 -17.50 13.30 -9.34
N ALA A 126 -16.38 12.78 -9.83
CA ALA A 126 -15.46 13.51 -10.71
C ALA A 126 -16.00 13.66 -12.14
N PHE A 127 -16.94 12.81 -12.57
CA PHE A 127 -17.52 12.90 -13.91
C PHE A 127 -18.34 14.16 -14.13
N TYR A 128 -19.07 14.66 -13.11
CA TYR A 128 -19.84 15.91 -13.23
C TYR A 128 -18.91 17.12 -13.43
N ASP A 129 -17.80 17.16 -12.69
CA ASP A 129 -16.80 18.21 -12.80
C ASP A 129 -16.07 18.13 -14.14
N MET A 130 -15.69 16.92 -14.59
CA MET A 130 -15.07 16.70 -15.89
C MET A 130 -16.01 17.08 -17.05
N PHE A 131 -17.28 16.67 -16.99
CA PHE A 131 -18.28 17.02 -17.99
C PHE A 131 -18.48 18.53 -18.08
N SER A 132 -18.56 19.22 -16.94
CA SER A 132 -18.67 20.68 -16.88
C SER A 132 -17.45 21.39 -17.49
N LEU A 133 -16.24 20.84 -17.30
CA LEU A 133 -15.01 21.35 -17.93
C LEU A 133 -15.00 21.13 -19.45
N VAL A 134 -15.39 19.93 -19.92
CA VAL A 134 -15.49 19.61 -21.34
C VAL A 134 -16.55 20.48 -22.03
N GLN A 135 -17.72 20.67 -21.41
CA GLN A 135 -18.77 21.53 -21.94
C GLN A 135 -18.32 22.99 -22.05
N LYS A 136 -17.55 23.50 -21.07
CA LYS A 136 -16.93 24.83 -21.17
C LYS A 136 -15.90 24.90 -22.29
N GLY A 137 -15.06 23.87 -22.45
CA GLY A 137 -14.06 23.80 -23.53
C GLY A 137 -14.68 23.78 -24.92
N ILE A 138 -15.78 23.06 -25.11
CA ILE A 138 -16.51 22.98 -26.39
C ILE A 138 -17.19 24.32 -26.74
N LYS A 139 -17.67 25.08 -25.75
CA LYS A 139 -18.28 26.40 -25.97
C LYS A 139 -17.28 27.54 -26.26
N ILE A 140 -15.99 27.31 -26.05
CA ILE A 140 -14.93 28.30 -26.31
C ILE A 140 -14.44 28.22 -27.79
N TYR A 141 -14.81 27.17 -28.52
CA TYR A 141 -14.70 27.07 -29.97
C TYR A 141 -16.06 27.33 -30.64
#